data_AF-A0A8S0ZEV1-F1
#
_entry.id   AF-A0A8S0ZEV1-F1
#
_cell.length_a   1.000
_cell.length_b   1.000
_cell.length_c   1.000
_cell.angle_alpha   90.00
_cell.angle_beta   90.00
_cell.angle_gamma   90.00
#
_symmetry.space_group_name_H-M   'P 1'
#
loop_
_entity.id
_entity.type
_entity.pdbx_description
1 polymer ?
#
loop_
_entity_poly.entity_id
_entity_poly.type
_entity_poly.pdbx_seq_one_letter_code
_entity_poly.pdbx_strand_id
1 'polypeptide(L)'
;MSTNHDINIKNYSKLSSFLKRQFAGHKSKKSKVFTAQDVKTFINEAPDDIYLAVKVVLILGITGACRGIEFTTITIENIEQQGQLLVIKLPNTKTKIDRTFIVP
;
A
#
# COMPACT_ATOMS: atom_id res chain seq x y z
N MET A 1 -17.12 7.61 10.73
CA MET A 1 -17.95 6.65 11.49
C MET A 1 -19.17 7.42 11.96
N SER A 2 -20.22 7.42 11.15
CA SER A 2 -21.50 8.07 11.49
C SER A 2 -22.42 7.01 12.09
N THR A 3 -22.79 7.19 13.34
CA THR A 3 -23.79 6.37 14.03
C THR A 3 -25.12 7.12 13.97
N ASN A 4 -26.04 6.64 13.10
CA ASN A 4 -27.51 6.79 13.05
C ASN A 4 -28.27 8.06 13.54
N HIS A 5 -27.64 9.16 13.99
CA HIS A 5 -28.32 10.34 14.56
C HIS A 5 -27.65 11.69 14.24
N ASP A 6 -26.79 11.78 13.21
CA ASP A 6 -26.01 13.01 12.91
C ASP A 6 -25.16 13.57 14.08
N ILE A 7 -24.94 12.76 15.12
CA ILE A 7 -24.12 13.16 16.26
C ILE A 7 -22.65 13.07 15.87
N ASN A 8 -22.02 14.23 15.73
CA ASN A 8 -20.58 14.31 15.53
C ASN A 8 -19.82 14.18 16.87
N ILE A 9 -19.42 12.95 17.19
CA ILE A 9 -18.66 12.60 18.41
C ILE A 9 -17.34 13.40 18.52
N LYS A 10 -16.80 13.91 17.40
CA LYS A 10 -15.57 14.73 17.40
C LYS A 10 -15.70 16.01 18.23
N ASN A 11 -16.92 16.52 18.41
CA ASN A 11 -17.17 17.76 19.16
C ASN A 11 -17.09 17.57 20.69
N TYR A 12 -17.04 16.32 21.18
CA TYR A 12 -17.05 16.01 22.61
C TYR A 12 -15.64 15.64 23.10
N SER A 13 -14.86 16.65 23.47
CA SER A 13 -13.46 16.49 23.91
C SER A 13 -13.33 15.61 25.16
N LYS A 14 -14.20 15.79 26.17
CA LYS A 14 -14.21 14.98 27.40
C LYS A 14 -14.50 13.50 27.11
N LEU A 15 -15.50 13.23 26.28
CA LEU A 15 -15.86 11.87 25.86
C LEU A 15 -14.71 11.21 25.09
N SER A 16 -14.10 11.95 24.15
CA SER A 16 -12.95 11.47 23.37
C SER A 16 -11.76 11.12 24.27
N SER A 17 -11.45 11.96 25.26
CA SER A 17 -10.38 11.71 26.24
C SER A 17 -10.70 10.53 27.15
N PHE A 18 -11.95 10.40 27.59
CA PHE A 18 -12.42 9.25 28.38
C PHE A 18 -12.25 7.94 27.60
N LEU A 19 -12.72 7.88 26.35
CA LEU A 19 -12.58 6.71 25.49
C LEU A 19 -11.10 6.38 25.26
N LYS A 20 -10.25 7.36 24.92
CA LYS A 20 -8.80 7.13 24.75
C LYS A 20 -8.14 6.53 25.99
N ARG A 21 -8.52 7.00 27.18
CA ARG A 21 -8.02 6.44 28.45
C ARG A 21 -8.52 5.02 28.70
N GLN A 22 -9.76 4.72 28.35
CA GLN A 22 -10.32 3.38 28.47
C GLN A 22 -9.62 2.37 27.55
N PHE A 23 -9.17 2.82 26.37
CA PHE A 23 -8.38 2.02 25.43
C PHE A 23 -6.87 2.15 25.64
N ALA A 24 -6.40 2.66 26.79
CA ALA A 24 -4.98 2.68 27.10
C ALA A 24 -4.41 1.25 27.12
N GLY A 25 -3.32 1.02 26.37
CA GLY A 25 -2.73 -0.31 26.20
C GLY A 25 -3.40 -1.17 25.13
N HIS A 26 -4.49 -0.71 24.50
CA HIS A 26 -5.09 -1.41 23.36
C HIS A 26 -4.10 -1.47 22.19
N LYS A 27 -3.64 -2.67 21.85
CA LYS A 27 -2.91 -2.93 20.62
C LYS A 27 -3.91 -3.20 19.51
N SER A 28 -4.14 -2.22 18.64
CA SER A 28 -4.96 -2.44 17.45
C SER A 28 -4.43 -3.63 16.65
N LYS A 29 -5.34 -4.49 16.18
CA LYS A 29 -5.02 -5.61 15.30
C LYS A 29 -4.32 -5.05 14.06
N LYS A 30 -3.02 -5.27 13.94
CA LYS A 30 -2.28 -4.95 12.73
C LYS A 30 -2.71 -5.91 11.62
N SER A 31 -2.73 -5.42 10.38
CA SER A 31 -2.87 -6.31 9.22
C SER A 31 -1.78 -7.39 9.27
N LYS A 32 -2.10 -8.59 8.80
CA LYS A 32 -1.07 -9.62 8.61
C LYS A 32 -0.03 -9.06 7.65
N VAL A 33 1.23 -9.18 8.02
CA VAL A 33 2.36 -8.84 7.17
C VAL A 33 2.81 -10.12 6.50
N PHE A 34 2.95 -10.09 5.17
CA PHE A 34 3.48 -11.23 4.42
C PHE A 34 4.94 -11.47 4.78
N THR A 35 5.29 -12.74 4.97
CA THR A 35 6.68 -13.17 5.08
C THR A 35 7.32 -13.27 3.70
N ALA A 36 8.66 -13.32 3.64
CA ALA A 36 9.36 -13.56 2.38
C ALA A 36 8.94 -14.89 1.73
N GLN A 37 8.63 -15.91 2.54
CA GLN A 37 8.14 -17.19 2.04
C GLN A 37 6.73 -17.07 1.46
N ASP A 38 5.82 -16.31 2.08
CA ASP A 38 4.48 -16.08 1.54
C ASP A 38 4.56 -15.42 0.16
N VAL A 39 5.39 -14.38 0.03
CA VAL A 39 5.63 -13.69 -1.24
C VAL A 39 6.20 -14.64 -2.29
N LYS A 40 7.25 -15.39 -1.94
CA LYS A 40 7.90 -16.34 -2.86
C LYS A 40 6.93 -17.42 -3.34
N THR A 41 6.15 -17.98 -2.43
CA THR A 41 5.14 -19.01 -2.72
C THR A 41 4.10 -18.43 -3.68
N PHE A 42 3.56 -17.24 -3.39
CA PHE A 42 2.58 -16.60 -4.26
C PHE A 42 3.13 -16.31 -5.67
N ILE A 43 4.33 -15.73 -5.78
CA ILE A 43 4.93 -15.42 -7.08
C ILE A 43 5.17 -16.67 -7.91
N ASN A 44 5.64 -17.77 -7.31
CA ASN A 44 6.02 -18.96 -8.05
C ASN A 44 4.86 -19.92 -8.32
N GLU A 45 3.90 -20.04 -7.40
CA GLU A 45 2.90 -21.11 -7.42
C GLU A 45 1.50 -20.63 -7.81
N ALA A 46 1.18 -19.34 -7.64
CA ALA A 46 -0.14 -18.85 -8.02
C ALA A 46 -0.31 -18.86 -9.56
N PRO A 47 -1.48 -19.20 -10.09
CA PRO A 47 -1.70 -19.27 -11.54
C PRO A 47 -1.73 -17.88 -12.20
N ASP A 48 -0.97 -17.71 -13.29
CA ASP A 48 -0.79 -16.40 -13.96
C ASP A 48 -2.05 -15.93 -14.70
N ASP A 49 -2.84 -16.85 -15.26
CA ASP A 49 -4.12 -16.55 -15.91
C ASP A 49 -5.12 -15.86 -14.97
N ILE A 50 -4.94 -16.01 -13.65
CA ILE A 50 -5.75 -15.36 -12.62
C ILE A 50 -5.00 -14.19 -11.97
N TYR A 51 -3.70 -14.36 -11.67
CA TYR A 51 -2.97 -13.46 -10.77
C TYR A 51 -1.84 -12.66 -11.39
N LEU A 52 -1.61 -12.72 -12.72
CA LEU A 52 -0.49 -12.04 -13.37
C LEU A 52 -0.38 -10.55 -12.97
N ALA A 53 -1.48 -9.80 -13.06
CA ALA A 53 -1.49 -8.38 -12.69
C ALA A 53 -1.13 -8.16 -11.21
N VAL A 54 -1.63 -9.02 -10.32
CA VAL A 54 -1.38 -8.93 -8.87
C VAL A 54 0.08 -9.26 -8.56
N LYS A 55 0.67 -10.25 -9.24
CA LYS A 55 2.09 -10.58 -9.11
C LYS A 55 2.97 -9.40 -9.55
N VAL A 56 2.65 -8.77 -10.68
CA VAL A 56 3.37 -7.59 -11.16
C VAL A 56 3.28 -6.46 -10.13
N VAL A 57 2.07 -6.12 -9.66
CA VAL A 57 1.86 -5.09 -8.62
C VAL A 57 2.63 -5.42 -7.34
N LEU A 58 2.68 -6.68 -6.93
CA LEU A 58 3.43 -7.11 -5.74
C LEU A 58 4.94 -6.90 -5.91
N ILE A 59 5.51 -7.28 -7.06
CA ILE A 59 6.93 -7.08 -7.37
C ILE A 59 7.26 -5.59 -7.32
N LEU A 60 6.47 -4.76 -8.02
CA LEU A 60 6.64 -3.31 -8.03
C LEU A 60 6.49 -2.70 -6.62
N GLY A 61 5.54 -3.18 -5.83
CA GLY A 61 5.31 -2.73 -4.46
C GLY A 61 6.45 -3.05 -3.52
N ILE A 62 7.06 -4.23 -3.66
CA ILE A 62 8.17 -4.66 -2.82
C ILE A 62 9.46 -3.92 -3.20
N THR A 63 9.76 -3.77 -4.48
CA THR A 63 10.98 -3.10 -4.96
C THR A 63 10.90 -1.58 -4.80
N GLY A 64 9.76 -0.99 -5.16
CA GLY A 64 9.53 0.45 -5.14
C GLY A 64 9.00 0.99 -3.82
N ALA A 65 8.54 0.14 -2.89
CA ALA A 65 7.76 0.56 -1.72
C ALA A 65 6.56 1.45 -2.11
N CYS A 66 5.88 1.08 -3.20
CA CYS A 66 4.81 1.88 -3.79
C CYS A 66 3.55 1.89 -2.92
N ARG A 67 2.86 3.03 -2.92
CA ARG A 67 1.53 3.20 -2.32
C ARG A 67 0.45 2.80 -3.32
N GLY A 68 -0.73 2.45 -2.80
CA GLY A 68 -1.88 2.09 -3.63
C GLY A 68 -2.21 3.12 -4.73
N ILE A 69 -2.10 4.42 -4.42
CA ILE A 69 -2.36 5.50 -5.38
C ILE A 69 -1.34 5.53 -6.54
N GLU A 70 -0.09 5.16 -6.27
CA GLU A 70 0.98 5.20 -7.27
C GLU A 70 0.74 4.13 -8.34
N PHE A 71 0.17 2.96 -7.99
CA PHE A 71 -0.22 1.94 -8.97
C PHE A 71 -1.33 2.39 -9.93
N THR A 72 -2.19 3.31 -9.51
CA THR A 72 -3.28 3.81 -10.37
C THR A 72 -2.81 4.88 -11.35
N THR A 73 -1.62 5.44 -11.15
CA THR A 73 -1.08 6.54 -11.95
C THR A 73 0.09 6.14 -12.84
N ILE A 74 0.73 5.00 -12.57
CA ILE A 74 1.81 4.47 -13.41
C ILE A 74 1.23 4.07 -14.77
N THR A 75 1.90 4.53 -15.83
CA THR A 75 1.61 4.15 -17.22
C THR A 75 2.83 3.50 -17.86
N ILE A 76 2.66 2.93 -19.05
CA ILE A 76 3.75 2.29 -19.80
C ILE A 76 4.85 3.29 -20.14
N GLU A 77 4.50 4.56 -20.37
CA GLU A 77 5.44 5.65 -20.65
C GLU A 77 6.40 5.92 -19.49
N ASN A 78 6.04 5.48 -18.29
CA ASN A 78 6.84 5.65 -17.10
C ASN A 78 7.85 4.51 -16.86
N ILE A 79 7.88 3.52 -17.75
CA ILE A 79 8.73 2.33 -17.64
C ILE A 79 9.76 2.36 -18.77
N GLU A 80 11.03 2.37 -18.40
CA GLU A 80 12.16 2.32 -19.33
C GLU A 80 12.92 1.01 -19.14
N GLN A 81 13.10 0.25 -20.21
CA GLN A 81 13.92 -0.96 -20.17
C GLN A 81 15.38 -0.61 -20.48
N GLN A 82 16.28 -0.99 -19.58
CA GLN A 82 17.73 -0.83 -19.72
C GLN A 82 18.41 -2.19 -19.57
N GLY A 83 18.61 -2.87 -20.71
CA GLY A 83 19.12 -4.24 -20.73
C GLY A 83 18.14 -5.21 -20.06
N GLN A 84 18.57 -5.81 -18.95
CA GLN A 84 17.75 -6.72 -18.13
C GLN A 84 16.99 -5.99 -17.01
N LEU A 85 17.22 -4.69 -16.82
CA LEU A 85 16.63 -3.92 -15.74
C LEU A 85 15.43 -3.11 -16.25
N LEU A 86 14.41 -2.96 -15.41
CA LEU A 86 13.30 -2.04 -15.64
C LEU A 86 13.44 -0.83 -14.70
N VAL A 87 13.54 0.36 -15.29
CA VAL A 87 13.60 1.64 -14.57
C VAL A 87 12.21 2.24 -14.57
N ILE A 88 11.63 2.42 -13.39
CA ILE A 88 10.25 2.88 -13.23
C ILE A 88 10.24 4.26 -12.59
N LYS A 89 9.61 5.21 -13.28
CA LYS A 89 9.48 6.61 -12.84
C LYS A 89 8.08 6.83 -12.28
N LEU A 90 7.98 7.30 -11.05
CA LEU A 90 6.71 7.64 -10.40
C LEU A 90 6.53 9.16 -10.44
N PRO A 91 5.69 9.69 -11.34
CA PRO A 91 5.39 11.11 -11.37
C PRO A 91 4.45 11.49 -10.23
N ASN A 92 4.63 12.70 -9.67
CA ASN A 92 3.66 13.37 -8.80
C ASN A 92 3.18 12.53 -7.60
N THR A 93 4.13 12.01 -6.82
CA THR A 93 3.80 11.27 -5.58
C THR A 93 3.09 12.18 -4.57
N LYS A 94 2.54 11.59 -3.49
CA LYS A 94 1.87 12.35 -2.40
C LYS A 94 2.71 13.51 -1.86
N THR A 95 4.03 13.44 -1.93
CA THR A 95 4.97 14.48 -1.48
C THR A 95 5.35 15.48 -2.56
N LYS A 96 4.77 15.41 -3.77
CA LYS A 96 5.11 16.22 -4.95
C LYS A 96 6.57 16.07 -5.39
N ILE A 97 7.16 14.92 -5.10
CA ILE A 97 8.53 14.59 -5.47
C ILE A 97 8.47 13.36 -6.37
N ASP A 98 9.03 13.48 -7.56
CA ASP A 98 9.15 12.34 -8.47
C ASP A 98 10.18 11.35 -7.92
N ARG A 99 9.90 10.07 -8.07
CA ARG A 99 10.79 9.01 -7.57
C ARG A 99 11.02 7.97 -8.64
N THR A 100 12.24 7.46 -8.71
CA THR A 100 12.61 6.36 -9.60
C THR A 100 13.05 5.16 -8.79
N PHE A 101 12.74 3.96 -9.25
CA PHE A 101 13.28 2.72 -8.70
C PHE A 101 13.56 1.71 -9.82
N ILE A 102 14.36 0.70 -9.50
CA ILE A 102 14.82 -0.32 -10.45
C ILE A 102 14.25 -1.67 -10.04
N VAL A 103 13.70 -2.38 -11.01
CA VAL A 103 13.32 -3.79 -10.88
C VAL A 103 14.35 -4.61 -11.65
N PRO A 104 15.05 -5.54 -10.98
CA PRO A 104 15.99 -6.46 -11.62
C PRO A 104 15.30 -7.60 -12.36
#